data_AF-A0AAD8I2G3-F1
#
_entry.id   AF-A0AAD8I2G3-F1
#
_cell.length_a   1.000
_cell.length_b   1.000
_cell.length_c   1.000
_cell.angle_alpha   90.00
_cell.angle_beta   90.00
_cell.angle_gamma   90.00
#
_symmetry.space_group_name_H-M   'P 1'
#
loop_
_entity.id
_entity.type
_entity.pdbx_description
1 polymer ?
#
loop_
_entity_poly.entity_id
_entity_poly.type
_entity_poly.pdbx_seq_one_letter_code
_entity_poly.pdbx_strand_id
1 'polypeptide(L)'
;MLNVKQEGGPRGTKKSEHASTNGVPNQMFSEAEAAVIIQSVYRGFEVGRWEPLKKLKEIARIEGELNKVRLDVQNLVSSGSGNIDKQRMVIGETIMKLLLQLDTMQGLHPSVRNIRKYVAKGLVSLQEKLDS
;
A
#
# COMPACT_ATOMS: atom_id res chain seq x y z
N MET A 1 -22.89 39.71 -51.69
CA MET A 1 -21.51 39.16 -51.74
C MET A 1 -21.12 38.89 -50.30
N LEU A 2 -20.76 37.71 -49.81
CA LEU A 2 -20.52 36.39 -50.37
C LEU A 2 -21.01 35.36 -49.34
N ASN A 3 -21.43 34.23 -49.90
CA ASN A 3 -22.01 33.05 -49.29
C ASN A 3 -20.90 32.18 -48.67
N VAL A 4 -21.04 31.71 -47.43
CA VAL A 4 -20.33 30.49 -46.98
C VAL A 4 -21.30 29.60 -46.21
N LYS A 5 -21.76 28.61 -46.97
CA LYS A 5 -22.57 27.46 -46.57
C LYS A 5 -21.63 26.42 -45.94
N GLN A 6 -21.93 25.92 -44.75
CA GLN A 6 -21.48 24.58 -44.34
C GLN A 6 -22.67 23.81 -43.77
N GLU A 7 -23.23 22.96 -44.62
CA GLU A 7 -24.11 21.87 -44.24
C GLU A 7 -23.24 20.70 -43.73
N GLY A 8 -23.57 20.17 -42.56
CA GLY A 8 -23.05 18.92 -42.04
C GLY A 8 -24.20 18.16 -41.39
N GLY A 9 -24.91 17.38 -42.20
CA GLY A 9 -26.18 16.72 -41.89
C GLY A 9 -26.14 15.67 -40.76
N PRO A 10 -27.33 15.19 -40.35
CA PRO A 10 -27.51 14.31 -39.21
C PRO A 10 -26.92 12.92 -39.47
N ARG A 11 -26.06 12.47 -38.56
CA ARG A 11 -25.37 11.18 -38.63
C ARG A 11 -26.39 10.07 -38.43
N GLY A 12 -26.74 9.41 -39.52
CA GLY A 12 -27.79 8.40 -39.62
C GLY A 12 -27.64 7.24 -38.65
N THR A 13 -28.78 6.86 -38.07
CA THR A 13 -29.02 5.64 -37.32
C THR A 13 -28.92 4.43 -38.25
N LYS A 14 -27.81 3.70 -38.20
CA LYS A 14 -27.75 2.35 -38.79
C LYS A 14 -28.37 1.37 -37.78
N LYS A 15 -29.61 0.96 -38.05
CA LYS A 15 -30.21 -0.23 -37.44
C LYS A 15 -29.44 -1.45 -37.95
N SER A 16 -28.79 -2.16 -37.04
CA SER A 16 -28.28 -3.52 -37.27
C SER A 16 -29.21 -4.46 -36.52
N GLU A 17 -30.17 -5.04 -37.25
CA GLU A 17 -30.91 -6.22 -36.80
C GLU A 17 -29.94 -7.40 -36.71
N HIS A 18 -29.68 -7.87 -35.49
CA HIS A 18 -29.18 -9.23 -35.29
C HIS A 18 -29.93 -9.89 -34.13
N ALA A 19 -30.66 -10.92 -34.55
CA ALA A 19 -31.28 -12.02 -33.85
C ALA A 19 -31.02 -12.16 -32.33
N SER A 20 -32.14 -12.23 -31.62
CA SER A 20 -32.30 -12.67 -30.24
C SER A 20 -31.52 -13.95 -29.93
N THR A 21 -30.46 -13.82 -29.14
CA THR A 21 -29.96 -14.88 -28.26
C THR A 21 -30.21 -14.45 -26.83
N ASN A 22 -30.74 -15.36 -26.02
CA ASN A 22 -31.19 -15.15 -24.64
C ASN A 22 -30.15 -14.38 -23.82
N GLY A 23 -30.34 -13.06 -23.72
CA GLY A 23 -29.34 -12.13 -23.23
C GLY A 23 -29.79 -11.54 -21.90
N VAL A 24 -28.94 -11.68 -20.89
CA VAL A 24 -28.94 -10.83 -19.70
C VAL A 24 -29.28 -9.39 -20.15
N PRO A 25 -30.27 -8.71 -19.54
CA PRO A 25 -30.67 -7.38 -19.99
C PRO A 25 -29.43 -6.50 -20.08
N ASN A 26 -29.17 -5.97 -21.28
CA ASN A 26 -28.07 -5.05 -21.53
C ASN A 26 -28.41 -3.74 -20.82
N GLN A 27 -28.16 -3.73 -19.50
CA GLN A 27 -28.43 -2.61 -18.64
C GLN A 27 -27.41 -1.53 -18.98
N MET A 28 -27.84 -0.56 -19.79
CA MET A 28 -27.03 0.62 -20.11
C MET A 28 -26.88 1.46 -18.84
N PHE A 29 -25.76 1.29 -18.17
CA PHE A 29 -25.36 2.17 -17.07
C PHE A 29 -24.91 3.53 -17.63
N SER A 30 -25.21 4.61 -16.91
CA SER A 30 -24.48 5.86 -17.11
C SER A 30 -22.99 5.67 -16.81
N GLU A 31 -22.13 6.52 -17.37
CA GLU A 31 -20.68 6.43 -17.14
C GLU A 31 -20.32 6.45 -15.65
N ALA A 32 -21.01 7.28 -14.86
CA ALA A 32 -20.82 7.36 -13.42
C ALA A 32 -21.20 6.04 -12.71
N GLU A 33 -22.34 5.43 -13.07
CA GLU A 33 -22.76 4.15 -12.49
C GLU A 33 -21.81 3.02 -12.87
N ALA A 34 -21.39 2.96 -14.14
CA ALA A 34 -20.40 2.00 -14.60
C ALA A 34 -19.07 2.16 -13.85
N ALA A 35 -18.61 3.40 -13.66
CA ALA A 35 -17.39 3.69 -12.91
C ALA A 35 -17.49 3.21 -11.46
N VAL A 36 -18.61 3.44 -10.77
CA VAL A 36 -18.83 2.97 -9.39
C VAL A 36 -18.76 1.45 -9.32
N ILE A 37 -19.40 0.73 -10.25
CA ILE A 37 -19.37 -0.74 -10.28
C ILE A 37 -17.93 -1.25 -10.48
N ILE A 38 -17.22 -0.72 -11.49
CA ILE A 38 -15.85 -1.13 -11.79
C ILE A 38 -14.92 -0.84 -10.60
N GLN A 39 -15.01 0.37 -10.05
CA GLN A 39 -14.13 0.79 -8.96
C GLN A 39 -14.42 0.04 -7.66
N SER A 40 -15.68 -0.21 -7.33
CA SER A 40 -16.05 -0.96 -6.12
C SER A 40 -15.53 -2.39 -6.17
N VAL A 41 -15.72 -3.08 -7.30
CA VAL A 41 -15.19 -4.44 -7.52
C VAL A 41 -13.66 -4.44 -7.44
N TYR A 42 -13.00 -3.49 -8.10
CA TYR A 42 -11.54 -3.37 -8.08
C TYR A 42 -11.00 -3.15 -6.66
N ARG A 43 -11.60 -2.24 -5.88
CA ARG A 43 -11.21 -1.99 -4.48
C ARG A 43 -11.42 -3.24 -3.61
N GLY A 44 -12.52 -3.96 -3.80
CA GLY A 44 -12.76 -5.23 -3.12
C GLY A 44 -11.69 -6.28 -3.44
N PHE A 45 -11.34 -6.42 -4.72
CA PHE A 45 -10.26 -7.29 -5.17
C PHE A 45 -8.91 -6.90 -4.57
N GLU A 46 -8.57 -5.61 -4.48
CA GLU A 46 -7.33 -5.14 -3.85
C GLU A 46 -7.25 -5.51 -2.37
N VAL A 47 -8.34 -5.36 -1.62
CA VAL A 47 -8.38 -5.73 -0.20
C VAL A 47 -8.21 -7.24 -0.02
N GLY A 48 -8.90 -8.05 -0.82
CA GLY A 48 -8.79 -9.51 -0.76
C GLY A 48 -7.41 -10.02 -1.18
N ARG A 49 -6.89 -9.56 -2.32
CA ARG A 49 -5.59 -10.00 -2.85
C ARG A 49 -4.42 -9.63 -1.95
N TRP A 50 -4.44 -8.43 -1.39
CA TRP A 50 -3.28 -7.91 -0.66
C TRP A 50 -3.37 -8.03 0.86
N GLU A 51 -4.55 -8.35 1.39
CA GLU A 51 -4.84 -8.47 2.82
C GLU A 51 -4.22 -7.31 3.64
N PRO A 52 -4.48 -6.04 3.27
CA PRO A 52 -3.75 -4.90 3.83
C PRO A 52 -3.89 -4.81 5.35
N LEU A 53 -5.06 -5.17 5.90
CA LEU A 53 -5.30 -5.16 7.34
C LEU A 53 -4.41 -6.14 8.12
N LYS A 54 -4.19 -7.35 7.60
CA LYS A 54 -3.30 -8.33 8.23
C LYS A 54 -1.87 -7.81 8.27
N LYS A 55 -1.41 -7.23 7.17
CA LYS A 55 -0.07 -6.62 7.07
C LYS A 55 0.08 -5.43 8.00
N LEU A 56 -0.92 -4.56 8.09
CA LEU A 56 -0.90 -3.42 9.02
C LEU A 56 -0.83 -3.87 10.47
N LYS A 57 -1.57 -4.91 10.86
CA LYS A 57 -1.51 -5.47 12.21
C LYS A 57 -0.10 -6.00 12.53
N GLU A 58 0.53 -6.65 11.56
CA GLU A 58 1.90 -7.15 11.72
C GLU A 58 2.93 -6.01 11.81
N ILE A 59 2.79 -4.97 10.98
CA ILE A 59 3.64 -3.76 11.08
C ILE A 59 3.46 -3.09 12.45
N ALA A 60 2.24 -2.97 12.96
CA ALA A 60 1.97 -2.41 14.27
C ALA A 60 2.63 -3.22 15.40
N ARG A 61 2.68 -4.56 15.26
CA ARG A 61 3.43 -5.41 16.19
C ARG A 61 4.93 -5.10 16.15
N ILE A 62 5.50 -4.98 14.95
CA ILE A 62 6.92 -4.61 14.77
C ILE A 62 7.21 -3.21 15.34
N GLU A 63 6.30 -2.25 15.15
CA GLU A 63 6.43 -0.91 15.73
C GLU A 63 6.43 -0.96 17.28
N GLY A 64 5.62 -1.84 17.87
CA GLY A 64 5.67 -2.12 19.32
C GLY A 64 7.04 -2.62 19.77
N GLU A 65 7.65 -3.57 19.05
CA GLU A 65 9.00 -4.06 19.34
C GLU A 65 10.07 -2.98 19.12
N LEU A 66 9.95 -2.17 18.07
CA LEU A 66 10.82 -1.02 17.81
C LEU A 66 10.84 -0.04 19.00
N ASN A 67 9.70 0.21 19.64
CA ASN A 67 9.64 1.08 20.81
C ASN A 67 10.36 0.49 22.03
N LYS A 68 10.34 -0.84 22.21
CA LYS A 68 11.12 -1.51 23.26
C LYS A 68 12.61 -1.38 22.99
N VAL A 69 13.03 -1.69 21.76
CA VAL A 69 14.42 -1.58 21.33
C VAL A 69 14.94 -0.15 21.47
N ARG A 70 14.11 0.86 21.18
CA ARG A 70 14.45 2.27 21.42
C ARG A 70 14.82 2.55 22.88
N LEU A 71 14.06 1.99 23.81
CA LEU A 71 14.33 2.12 25.24
C LEU A 71 15.63 1.40 25.62
N ASP A 72 15.86 0.21 25.07
CA ASP A 72 17.10 -0.54 25.30
C ASP A 72 18.34 0.21 24.80
N VAL A 73 18.27 0.81 23.60
CA VAL A 73 19.34 1.67 23.06
C VAL A 73 19.59 2.87 23.99
N GLN A 74 18.54 3.53 24.47
CA GLN A 74 18.67 4.68 25.38
C GLN A 74 19.30 4.28 26.73
N ASN A 75 18.89 3.14 27.29
CA ASN A 75 19.45 2.59 28.52
C ASN A 75 20.92 2.20 28.34
N LEU A 76 21.27 1.61 27.19
CA LEU A 76 22.65 1.24 26.86
C LEU A 76 23.54 2.49 26.78
N VAL A 77 23.09 3.53 26.08
CA VAL A 77 23.84 4.80 25.96
C VAL A 77 24.02 5.48 27.33
N SER A 78 23.05 5.32 28.24
CA SER A 78 23.10 5.95 29.57
C SER A 78 23.90 5.13 30.59
N SER A 79 23.99 3.81 30.42
CA SER A 79 24.71 2.91 31.32
C SER A 79 26.14 2.73 30.80
N GLY A 80 27.11 3.45 31.37
CA GLY A 80 28.54 3.34 31.06
C GLY A 80 29.19 2.00 31.49
N SER A 81 28.51 0.87 31.29
CA SER A 81 28.86 -0.46 31.79
C SER A 81 29.92 -1.17 30.95
N GLY A 82 30.75 -2.02 31.57
CA GLY A 82 31.81 -2.77 30.89
C GLY A 82 31.36 -3.86 29.91
N ASN A 83 30.05 -4.09 29.75
CA ASN A 83 29.46 -5.07 28.82
C ASN A 83 28.73 -4.43 27.62
N ILE A 84 28.96 -3.13 27.37
CA ILE A 84 28.29 -2.36 26.31
C ILE A 84 28.37 -3.05 24.95
N ASP A 85 29.53 -3.58 24.54
CA ASP A 85 29.71 -4.16 23.21
C ASP A 85 28.84 -5.40 22.96
N LYS A 86 28.68 -6.25 23.98
CA LYS A 86 27.82 -7.44 23.88
C LYS A 86 26.35 -7.05 23.78
N GLN A 87 25.92 -6.08 24.59
CA GLN A 87 24.55 -5.58 24.54
C GLN A 87 24.26 -4.86 23.22
N ARG A 88 25.22 -4.06 22.73
CA ARG A 88 25.18 -3.40 21.43
C ARG A 88 24.97 -4.43 20.30
N MET A 89 25.72 -5.52 20.31
CA MET A 89 25.58 -6.60 19.34
C MET A 89 24.18 -7.24 19.37
N VAL A 90 23.68 -7.61 20.56
CA VAL A 90 22.35 -8.23 20.71
C VAL A 90 21.22 -7.29 20.26
N ILE A 91 21.32 -6.01 20.58
CA ILE A 91 20.36 -4.99 20.15
C ILE A 91 20.41 -4.83 18.63
N GLY A 92 21.62 -4.78 18.03
CA GLY A 92 21.79 -4.70 16.58
C GLY A 92 21.19 -5.90 15.84
N GLU A 93 21.42 -7.12 16.32
CA GLU A 93 20.78 -8.33 15.78
C GLU A 93 19.26 -8.25 15.85
N THR A 94 18.72 -7.71 16.95
CA THR A 94 17.28 -7.53 17.12
C THR A 94 16.73 -6.51 16.11
N ILE A 95 17.41 -5.38 15.90
CA ILE A 95 17.03 -4.37 14.89
C ILE A 95 17.04 -4.99 13.49
N MET A 96 18.10 -5.71 13.14
CA MET A 96 18.25 -6.36 11.84
C MET A 96 17.17 -7.43 11.62
N LYS A 97 16.85 -8.22 12.64
CA LYS A 97 15.74 -9.19 12.58
C LYS A 97 14.41 -8.50 12.30
N LEU A 98 14.11 -7.39 12.98
CA LEU A 98 12.87 -6.62 12.75
C LEU A 98 12.82 -6.03 11.33
N LEU A 99 13.94 -5.54 10.80
CA LEU A 99 14.05 -5.08 9.41
C LEU A 99 13.76 -6.20 8.42
N LEU A 100 14.37 -7.38 8.62
CA LEU A 100 14.11 -8.54 7.76
C LEU A 100 12.63 -8.97 7.81
N GLN A 101 12.02 -9.01 9.00
CA GLN A 101 10.58 -9.30 9.13
C GLN A 101 9.74 -8.28 8.37
N LEU A 102 10.10 -7.00 8.44
CA LEU A 102 9.41 -5.94 7.72
C LEU A 102 9.57 -6.09 6.19
N ASP A 103 10.73 -6.52 5.70
CA ASP A 103 11.01 -6.76 4.28
C ASP A 103 10.23 -7.95 3.71
N THR A 104 9.98 -8.99 4.51
CA THR A 104 9.15 -10.12 4.08
C THR A 104 7.70 -9.72 3.80
N MET A 105 7.24 -8.56 4.27
CA MET A 105 5.90 -8.07 4.02
C MET A 105 5.78 -7.53 2.60
N GLN A 106 5.59 -8.44 1.64
CA GLN A 106 5.34 -8.11 0.25
C GLN A 106 3.91 -7.59 0.07
N GLY A 107 3.72 -6.54 -0.73
CA GLY A 107 2.38 -6.00 -1.00
C GLY A 107 2.45 -4.60 -1.59
N LEU A 108 1.63 -4.36 -2.62
CA LEU A 108 1.62 -3.09 -3.36
C LEU A 108 0.66 -2.06 -2.77
N HIS A 109 -0.23 -2.44 -1.84
CA HIS A 109 -1.24 -1.51 -1.32
C HIS A 109 -0.57 -0.23 -0.76
N PRO A 110 -0.83 0.95 -1.35
CA PRO A 110 -0.01 2.14 -1.09
C PRO A 110 0.08 2.55 0.38
N SER A 111 -1.00 2.39 1.15
CA SER A 111 -1.00 2.73 2.58
C SER A 111 -0.08 1.83 3.41
N VAL A 112 -0.07 0.52 3.13
CA VAL A 112 0.79 -0.45 3.81
C VAL A 112 2.25 -0.14 3.52
N ARG A 113 2.55 0.16 2.25
CA ARG A 113 3.90 0.54 1.80
C ARG A 113 4.43 1.78 2.55
N ASN A 114 3.60 2.81 2.71
CA ASN A 114 4.00 4.04 3.38
C ASN A 114 4.30 3.82 4.86
N ILE A 115 3.43 3.08 5.56
CA ILE A 115 3.63 2.77 6.99
C ILE A 115 4.86 1.87 7.17
N ARG A 116 5.02 0.85 6.31
CA ARG A 116 6.24 0.02 6.29
C ARG A 116 7.50 0.87 6.14
N LYS A 117 7.50 1.81 5.20
CA LYS A 117 8.63 2.73 4.98
C LYS A 117 8.92 3.60 6.21
N TYR A 118 7.87 4.07 6.91
CA TYR A 118 8.03 4.85 8.13
C TYR A 118 8.70 4.04 9.25
N VAL A 119 8.22 2.82 9.52
CA VAL A 119 8.81 1.94 10.55
C VAL A 119 10.24 1.55 10.19
N ALA A 120 10.51 1.23 8.92
CA ALA A 120 11.86 0.92 8.44
C ALA A 120 12.85 2.06 8.71
N LYS A 121 12.46 3.31 8.42
CA LYS A 121 13.29 4.48 8.76
C LYS A 121 13.57 4.58 10.25
N GLY A 122 12.58 4.32 11.09
CA GLY A 122 12.75 4.32 12.55
C GLY A 122 13.77 3.29 13.02
N LEU A 123 13.74 2.07 12.47
CA LEU A 123 14.71 1.01 12.76
C LEU A 123 16.12 1.38 12.28
N VAL A 124 16.25 1.88 11.05
CA VAL A 124 17.55 2.32 10.49
C VAL A 124 18.15 3.43 11.33
N SER A 125 17.37 4.43 11.75
CA SER A 125 17.88 5.50 12.61
C SER A 125 18.27 5.02 14.01
N LEU A 126 17.69 3.93 14.52
CA LEU A 126 18.19 3.31 15.77
C LEU A 126 19.51 2.58 15.54
N GLN A 127 19.65 1.88 14.41
CA GLN A 127 20.90 1.21 14.03
C GLN A 127 22.04 2.23 13.90
N GLU A 128 21.83 3.35 13.20
CA GLU A 128 22.82 4.41 13.06
C GLU A 128 23.27 4.99 14.40
N LYS A 129 22.34 5.17 15.35
CA LYS A 129 22.65 5.63 16.72
C LYS A 129 23.41 4.59 17.53
N LEU A 130 23.14 3.32 17.29
CA LEU A 130 23.78 2.21 17.97
C LEU A 130 25.19 1.97 17.44
N ASP A 131 25.44 2.24 16.16
CA ASP A 131 26.75 2.07 15.52
C ASP A 131 27.67 3.29 15.72
N SER A 132 27.09 4.45 16.05
CA SER A 132 27.83 5.65 16.49
C SER A 132 28.51 5.46 17.85
#